data_AF-A0A4Y2M6A1-F1
#
_entry.id   AF-A0A4Y2M6A1-F1
#
_cell.length_a   1.000
_cell.length_b   1.000
_cell.length_c   1.000
_cell.angle_alpha   90.00
_cell.angle_beta   90.00
_cell.angle_gamma   90.00
#
_symmetry.space_group_name_H-M   'P 1'
#
loop_
_entity.id
_entity.type
_entity.pdbx_description
1 polymer ?
#
loop_
_entity_poly.entity_id
_entity_poly.type
_entity_poly.pdbx_seq_one_letter_code
_entity_poly.pdbx_strand_id
1 'polypeptide(L)'
;MPLHLKLQAEANFIRVTCLRHNVTIYGEELLSGNYEEKASGWSHHPFISFDDNKISTEEDSDAVVQNNTYTNGSKMEEGVG
;
A
#
# COMPACT_ATOMS: atom_id res chain seq x y z
N MET A 1 20.84 5.13 27.58
CA MET A 1 19.71 6.01 27.97
C MET A 1 18.82 5.29 28.98
N PRO A 2 18.39 5.98 30.05
CA PRO A 2 17.30 5.53 30.91
C PRO A 2 16.05 5.08 30.12
N LEU A 3 15.32 4.09 30.63
CA LEU A 3 14.14 3.52 29.96
C LEU A 3 13.07 4.57 29.65
N HIS A 4 12.81 5.48 30.59
CA HIS A 4 11.81 6.54 30.41
C HIS A 4 12.14 7.47 29.23
N LEU A 5 13.43 7.74 28.98
CA LEU A 5 13.84 8.56 27.83
C LEU A 5 13.66 7.83 26.50
N LYS A 6 13.91 6.51 26.47
CA LYS A 6 13.65 5.69 25.27
C LYS A 6 12.17 5.70 24.90
N LEU A 7 11.29 5.46 25.88
CA LEU A 7 9.84 5.47 25.66
C LEU A 7 9.34 6.84 25.20
N GLN A 8 9.87 7.91 25.79
CA GLN A 8 9.54 9.26 25.37
C GLN A 8 9.98 9.56 23.93
N ALA A 9 11.18 9.12 23.55
CA ALA A 9 11.67 9.28 22.18
C ALA A 9 10.80 8.53 21.16
N GLU A 10 10.42 7.29 21.47
CA GLU A 10 9.55 6.48 20.60
C GLU A 10 8.12 7.06 20.50
N ALA A 11 7.56 7.53 21.62
CA ALA A 11 6.26 8.20 21.61
C ALA A 11 6.29 9.49 20.77
N ASN A 12 7.36 10.28 20.87
CA ASN A 12 7.53 11.47 20.05
C ASN A 12 7.72 11.13 18.56
N PHE A 13 8.47 10.06 18.26
CA PHE A 13 8.62 9.56 16.91
C PHE A 13 7.25 9.23 16.28
N ILE A 14 6.43 8.41 16.95
CA ILE A 14 5.09 8.02 16.49
C ILE A 14 4.18 9.24 16.31
N ARG A 15 4.25 10.21 17.23
CA ARG A 15 3.46 11.46 17.12
C ARG A 15 3.78 12.24 15.86
N VAL A 16 5.07 12.37 15.54
CA VAL A 16 5.54 13.13 14.39
C VAL A 16 5.28 12.38 13.08
N THR A 17 5.60 11.09 13.00
CA THR A 17 5.56 10.32 11.75
C THR A 17 4.19 9.71 11.42
N CYS A 18 3.42 9.29 12.42
CA CYS A 18 2.14 8.60 12.21
C CYS A 18 0.93 9.50 12.50
N LEU A 19 0.96 10.24 13.61
CA LEU A 19 -0.21 11.01 14.08
C LEU A 19 -0.28 12.44 13.51
N ARG A 20 0.74 12.88 12.77
CA ARG A 20 0.82 14.21 12.17
C ARG A 20 0.75 15.34 13.20
N HIS A 21 1.30 15.11 14.38
CA HIS A 21 1.34 16.11 15.45
C HIS A 21 2.73 16.73 15.53
N ASN A 22 2.80 18.06 15.55
CA ASN A 22 4.02 18.77 15.87
C ASN A 22 4.44 18.46 17.32
N VAL A 23 5.75 18.37 17.54
CA VAL A 23 6.32 18.07 18.85
C VAL A 23 7.47 19.03 19.14
N THR A 24 7.44 19.67 20.30
CA THR A 24 8.59 20.43 20.80
C THR A 24 9.45 19.53 21.67
N ILE A 25 10.74 19.39 21.32
CA ILE A 25 11.71 18.62 22.08
C ILE A 25 12.92 19.52 22.35
N TYR A 26 13.27 19.72 23.62
CA TYR A 26 14.40 20.59 24.04
C TYR A 26 14.38 22.01 23.45
N GLY A 27 13.20 22.56 23.15
CA GLY A 27 13.04 23.90 22.56
C GLY A 27 13.07 23.93 21.04
N GLU A 28 13.35 22.81 20.38
CA GLU A 28 13.23 22.66 18.93
C GLU A 28 11.84 22.15 18.56
N GLU A 29 11.21 22.76 17.56
CA GLU A 29 9.92 22.32 17.02
C GLU A 29 10.13 21.35 15.85
N LEU A 30 9.64 20.13 16.00
CA LEU A 30 9.55 19.13 14.95
C LEU A 30 8.18 19.25 14.28
N LEU A 31 8.19 19.82 13.06
CA LEU A 31 7.00 19.90 12.22
C LEU A 31 6.72 18.54 11.60
N SER A 32 5.55 17.97 11.85
CA SER A 32 5.20 16.62 11.36
C SER A 32 5.26 16.51 9.83
N GLY A 33 4.95 17.60 9.12
CA GLY A 33 5.00 17.64 7.65
C GLY A 33 6.39 17.38 7.06
N ASN A 34 7.46 17.55 7.83
CA ASN A 34 8.83 17.29 7.36
C ASN A 34 9.22 15.80 7.44
N TYR A 35 8.44 14.99 8.16
CA TYR A 35 8.74 13.58 8.44
C TYR A 35 7.65 12.62 7.94
N GLU A 36 6.60 13.16 7.32
CA GLU A 36 5.59 12.35 6.62
C GLU A 36 6.24 11.64 5.43
N GLU A 37 6.45 10.33 5.55
CA GLU A 37 6.56 9.48 4.37
C GLU A 37 5.15 9.17 3.89
N LYS A 38 4.66 9.93 2.90
CA LYS A 38 3.48 9.50 2.15
C LYS A 38 3.87 8.23 1.43
N ALA A 39 3.38 7.08 1.91
CA ALA A 39 3.38 5.88 1.10
C ALA A 39 2.57 6.19 -0.17
N SER A 40 3.29 6.47 -1.26
CA SER A 40 2.72 6.61 -2.61
C SER A 40 2.35 5.22 -3.10
N GLY A 41 1.38 4.59 -2.44
CA GLY A 41 0.78 3.33 -2.84
C GLY A 41 -0.49 3.60 -3.63
N TRP A 42 -0.71 2.84 -4.70
CA TRP A 42 -1.99 2.80 -5.38
C TRP A 42 -3.06 2.30 -4.39
N SER A 43 -3.89 3.20 -3.87
CA SER A 43 -5.10 2.84 -3.14
C SER A 43 -6.21 2.45 -4.12
N HIS A 44 -5.90 1.59 -5.09
CA HIS A 44 -6.93 0.98 -5.91
C HIS A 44 -7.43 -0.25 -5.16
N HIS A 45 -8.39 -0.04 -4.26
CA HIS A 45 -9.19 -1.16 -3.78
C HIS A 45 -9.92 -1.73 -5.00
N PRO A 46 -9.66 -2.98 -5.44
CA PRO A 46 -10.43 -3.56 -6.52
C PRO A 46 -11.83 -3.86 -5.99
N PHE A 47 -12.70 -2.85 -5.98
CA PHE A 47 -14.12 -3.08 -5.80
C PHE A 47 -14.66 -3.58 -7.14
N ILE A 48 -14.52 -4.88 -7.35
CA ILE A 48 -15.18 -5.58 -8.45
C ILE A 48 -16.56 -5.97 -7.90
N SER A 49 -17.56 -5.09 -8.04
CA SER A 49 -18.95 -5.53 -7.89
C SER A 49 -19.25 -6.44 -9.07
N PHE A 50 -19.44 -7.73 -8.81
CA PHE A 50 -20.10 -8.59 -9.78
C PHE A 50 -21.54 -8.11 -9.90
N ASP A 51 -22.02 -7.87 -11.13
CA ASP A 51 -23.44 -7.59 -11.35
C ASP A 51 -24.29 -8.72 -10.76
N ASP A 52 -25.31 -8.35 -9.99
CA ASP A 52 -26.19 -9.27 -9.24
C ASP A 52 -26.93 -10.29 -10.15
N ASN A 53 -26.88 -10.11 -11.47
CA ASN A 53 -27.60 -10.91 -12.47
C ASN A 53 -26.74 -12.01 -13.14
N LYS A 54 -25.54 -12.30 -12.63
CA LYS A 54 -24.66 -13.32 -13.25
C LYS A 54 -25.01 -14.78 -12.96
N ILE A 55 -26.02 -15.06 -12.14
CA ILE A 55 -26.46 -16.43 -11.91
C ILE A 55 -27.60 -16.73 -12.89
N SER A 56 -27.23 -17.02 -14.13
CA SER A 56 -28.13 -17.51 -15.17
C SER A 56 -27.99 -19.02 -15.33
N THR A 57 -29.09 -19.74 -15.53
CA THR A 57 -29.08 -21.18 -15.88
C THR A 57 -28.87 -21.41 -17.38
N GLU A 58 -28.90 -20.34 -18.18
CA GLU A 58 -28.66 -20.36 -19.61
C GLU A 58 -27.16 -20.53 -19.90
N GLU A 59 -26.79 -21.31 -20.92
CA GLU A 59 -25.39 -21.48 -21.32
C GLU A 59 -24.84 -20.14 -21.84
N ASP A 60 -23.81 -19.62 -21.16
CA ASP A 60 -23.20 -18.32 -21.47
C ASP A 60 -22.41 -18.41 -22.78
N SER A 61 -23.05 -18.08 -23.90
CA SER A 61 -22.44 -18.12 -25.23
C SER A 61 -21.31 -17.09 -25.42
N ASP A 62 -21.15 -16.15 -24.49
CA ASP A 62 -20.10 -15.13 -24.49
C ASP A 62 -18.94 -15.44 -23.51
N ALA A 63 -18.99 -16.59 -22.82
CA ALA A 63 -17.92 -17.08 -21.95
C ALA A 63 -16.66 -17.56 -22.70
N VAL A 64 -16.48 -17.17 -23.96
CA VAL A 64 -15.27 -17.40 -24.74
C VAL A 64 -14.50 -16.09 -24.89
N VAL A 65 -14.06 -15.54 -23.76
CA VAL A 65 -12.78 -14.83 -23.77
C VAL A 65 -11.72 -15.89 -23.46
N GLN A 66 -11.34 -16.64 -24.51
CA GLN A 66 -10.09 -17.39 -24.48
C GLN A 66 -9.00 -16.43 -24.03
N ASN A 67 -8.48 -16.64 -22.82
CA ASN A 67 -7.36 -15.89 -22.30
C ASN A 67 -6.11 -16.34 -23.07
N ASN A 68 -5.95 -15.79 -24.29
CA ASN A 68 -4.90 -16.09 -25.24
C ASN A 68 -3.58 -15.39 -24.82
N THR A 69 -3.20 -15.53 -23.55
CA THR A 69 -1.92 -15.05 -23.05
C THR A 69 -0.84 -16.04 -23.48
N TYR A 70 -0.29 -15.85 -24.68
CA TYR A 70 0.86 -16.61 -25.16
C TYR A 70 2.14 -15.96 -24.64
N THR A 71 2.74 -16.52 -23.60
CA THR A 71 4.11 -16.17 -23.20
C THR A 71 5.08 -16.81 -24.19
N ASN A 72 5.76 -16.01 -25.02
CA ASN A 72 6.96 -16.45 -25.72
C ASN A 72 8.01 -16.75 -24.65
N GLY A 73 8.25 -18.03 -24.37
CA GLY A 73 9.14 -18.52 -23.31
C GLY A 73 10.63 -18.22 -23.53
N SER A 74 11.01 -16.99 -23.87
CA SER A 74 12.40 -16.56 -23.91
C SER A 74 12.86 -16.22 -22.49
N LYS A 75 13.25 -17.24 -21.73
CA LYS A 75 14.26 -17.02 -20.68
C LYS A 75 15.59 -16.76 -21.38
N MET A 76 16.09 -15.53 -21.32
CA MET A 76 17.51 -15.29 -21.55
C MET A 76 18.29 -15.72 -20.30
N GLU A 77 19.48 -16.28 -20.52
CA GLU A 77 20.41 -16.76 -19.48
C GLU A 77 20.75 -15.67 -18.44
N GLU A 78 20.78 -14.41 -18.86
CA GLU A 78 20.79 -13.25 -17.97
C GLU A 78 19.35 -12.73 -17.81
N GLY A 79 18.68 -13.22 -16.77
CA GLY A 79 17.33 -12.81 -16.43
C GLY A 79 17.26 -11.38 -15.91
N VAL A 80 16.13 -10.72 -16.15
CA VAL A 80 15.54 -9.80 -15.18
C VAL A 80 14.13 -10.28 -14.87
N GLY A 81 14.10 -11.35 -14.07
CA GLY A 81 13.02 -11.64 -13.12
C GLY A 81 13.51 -11.31 -11.72
#